data_AF-A0A352UDN1-F1
#
_entry.id   AF-A0A352UDN1-F1
#
_cell.length_a   1.000
_cell.length_b   1.000
_cell.length_c   1.000
_cell.angle_alpha   90.00
_cell.angle_beta   90.00
_cell.angle_gamma   90.00
#
_symmetry.space_group_name_H-M   'P 1'
#
loop_
_entity.id
_entity.type
_entity.pdbx_description
1 polymer ?
#
loop_
_entity_poly.entity_id
_entity_poly.type
_entity_poly.pdbx_seq_one_letter_code
_entity_poly.pdbx_strand_id
1 'polypeptide(L)' 'MSGKAAIVTGGNGGIGLGIARGLAQAGANIVVAARNQQKTDSALEELRGLGVIAIGVPTEV' A
#
# COMPACT_ATOMS: atom_id res chain seq x y z
N MET A 1 -8.44 5.54 10.71
CA MET A 1 -7.31 6.16 10.00
C MET A 1 -7.71 7.18 8.93
N SER A 2 -9.00 7.44 8.74
CA SER A 2 -9.56 8.31 7.69
C SER A 2 -8.76 9.60 7.46
N GLY A 3 -8.33 9.81 6.22
CA GLY A 3 -7.63 11.02 5.77
C GLY A 3 -6.15 11.12 6.14
N LYS A 4 -5.59 10.14 6.87
CA LYS A 4 -4.14 10.07 7.12
C LYS A 4 -3.43 9.33 6.00
N ALA A 5 -2.13 9.59 5.85
CA ALA A 5 -1.25 8.82 4.97
C ALA A 5 -0.41 7.84 5.79
N ALA A 6 -0.21 6.63 5.28
CA ALA A 6 0.67 5.61 5.85
C ALA A 6 1.64 5.09 4.79
N ILE A 7 2.92 5.00 5.15
CA ILE A 7 3.96 4.40 4.30
C ILE A 7 4.23 2.98 4.81
N VAL A 8 4.20 2.01 3.91
CA VAL A 8 4.45 0.60 4.24
C VAL A 8 5.61 0.08 3.38
N THR A 9 6.75 -0.16 4.02
CA THR A 9 7.89 -0.83 3.40
C THR A 9 7.59 -2.31 3.21
N GLY A 10 7.93 -2.86 2.05
CA GLY A 10 7.50 -4.22 1.68
C GLY A 10 5.97 -4.37 1.57
N GLY A 11 5.24 -3.27 1.40
CA GLY A 11 3.77 -3.22 1.34
C GLY A 11 3.13 -3.92 0.12
N ASN A 12 3.94 -4.53 -0.76
CA ASN A 12 3.49 -5.18 -1.99
C ASN A 12 3.40 -6.72 -1.87
N GLY A 13 3.54 -7.29 -0.67
CA GLY A 13 3.31 -8.71 -0.45
C GLY A 13 3.35 -9.13 1.02
N GLY A 14 2.98 -10.39 1.29
CA GLY A 14 3.07 -11.00 2.62
C GLY A 14 2.40 -10.18 3.72
N ILE A 15 3.08 -10.06 4.86
CA ILE A 15 2.60 -9.31 6.03
C ILE A 15 2.44 -7.81 5.70
N GLY A 16 3.37 -7.23 4.93
CA GLY A 16 3.32 -5.81 4.57
C GLY A 16 2.05 -5.46 3.80
N LEU A 17 1.64 -6.29 2.83
CA LEU A 17 0.38 -6.10 2.13
C LEU A 17 -0.83 -6.28 3.05
N GLY A 18 -0.80 -7.25 3.98
CA GLY A 18 -1.85 -7.40 4.99
C GLY A 18 -2.02 -6.14 5.86
N ILE A 19 -0.91 -5.55 6.29
CA ILE A 19 -0.91 -4.28 7.05
C ILE A 19 -1.46 -3.14 6.19
N ALA A 20 -0.99 -3.01 4.95
CA ALA A 20 -1.46 -1.99 4.02
C ALA A 20 -2.98 -2.06 3.80
N ARG A 21 -3.53 -3.28 3.62
CA ARG A 21 -4.97 -3.53 3.49
C ARG A 21 -5.74 -3.11 4.74
N GLY A 22 -5.27 -3.50 5.93
CA GLY A 22 -5.94 -3.13 7.18
C GLY A 22 -5.96 -1.62 7.41
N LEU A 23 -4.86 -0.92 7.11
CA LEU A 23 -4.78 0.53 7.19
C LEU A 23 -5.72 1.22 6.17
N ALA A 24 -5.77 0.69 4.94
CA ALA A 24 -6.66 1.18 3.89
C ALA A 24 -8.13 0.99 4.25
N GLN A 25 -8.53 -0.18 4.77
CA GLN A 25 -9.89 -0.43 5.27
C GLN A 25 -10.26 0.52 6.42
N ALA A 26 -9.30 0.94 7.23
CA ALA A 26 -9.49 1.96 8.26
C ALA A 26 -9.50 3.41 7.70
N GLY A 27 -9.39 3.60 6.39
CA GLY A 27 -9.48 4.88 5.68
C GLY A 27 -8.15 5.61 5.47
N ALA A 28 -7.00 4.95 5.66
CA ALA A 28 -5.70 5.56 5.36
C ALA A 28 -5.42 5.56 3.86
N ASN A 29 -4.84 6.65 3.35
CA ASN A 29 -4.16 6.64 2.05
C ASN A 29 -2.80 5.94 2.20
N ILE A 30 -2.40 5.15 1.22
CA ILE A 30 -1.26 4.24 1.34
C ILE A 30 -0.14 4.61 0.37
N VAL A 31 1.10 4.59 0.86
CA VAL A 31 2.31 4.57 0.04
C VAL A 31 2.94 3.18 0.18
N VAL A 32 3.03 2.45 -0.93
CA VAL A 32 3.72 1.16 -1.01
C VAL A 32 5.17 1.41 -1.41
N ALA A 33 6.10 1.23 -0.47
CA ALA A 33 7.53 1.36 -0.70
C ALA A 33 8.16 -0.02 -0.92
N ALA A 34 8.45 -0.37 -2.17
CA ALA A 34 9.00 -1.69 -2.50
C ALA A 34 9.68 -1.71 -3.88
N ARG A 35 10.61 -2.65 -4.06
CA ARG A 35 11.43 -2.77 -5.29
C ARG A 35 10.78 -3.47 -6.49
N ASN A 36 9.85 -4.40 -6.24
CA ASN A 36 9.24 -5.18 -7.33
C ASN A 36 8.03 -4.44 -7.89
N GLN A 37 8.19 -3.80 -9.05
CA GLN A 37 7.14 -2.97 -9.67
C GLN A 37 5.86 -3.76 -9.95
N GLN A 38 5.96 -4.96 -10.51
CA GLN A 38 4.78 -5.76 -10.87
C GLN A 38 3.95 -6.14 -9.64
N LYS A 39 4.60 -6.54 -8.54
CA LYS A 39 3.91 -6.78 -7.27
C LYS A 39 3.31 -5.49 -6.70
N THR A 40 4.01 -4.37 -6.83
CA THR A 40 3.53 -3.07 -6.39
C THR A 40 2.27 -2.68 -7.15
N ASP A 41 2.23 -2.82 -8.47
CA ASP A 41 1.07 -2.48 -9.29
C ASP A 41 -0.17 -3.31 -8.88
N SER A 42 -0.01 -4.62 -8.70
CA SER A 42 -1.10 -5.47 -8.20
C SER A 42 -1.59 -5.07 -6.81
N ALA A 43 -0.67 -4.70 -5.91
CA ALA A 43 -1.05 -4.21 -4.58
C ALA A 43 -1.79 -2.86 -4.66
N LEU A 44 -1.39 -1.96 -5.55
CA LEU A 44 -2.04 -0.66 -5.73
C LEU A 44 -3.46 -0.80 -6.27
N GLU A 45 -3.69 -1.69 -7.23
CA GLU A 45 -5.04 -1.98 -7.74
C GLU A 45 -5.97 -2.43 -6.61
N GLU A 46 -5.51 -3.37 -5.78
CA GLU A 46 -6.27 -3.86 -4.66
C GLU A 46 -6.56 -2.76 -3.63
N LEU A 47 -5.54 -1.99 -3.23
CA LEU A 47 -5.69 -0.95 -2.21
C LEU A 47 -6.60 0.19 -2.70
N ARG A 48 -6.50 0.58 -3.97
CA ARG A 48 -7.42 1.57 -4.57
C ARG A 48 -8.86 1.06 -4.61
N GLY A 49 -9.06 -0.25 -4.82
CA GLY A 49 -10.36 -0.89 -4.73
C GLY A 49 -11.06 -0.73 -3.37
N LEU A 50 -10.30 -0.42 -2.31
CA LEU A 50 -10.83 -0.12 -0.97
C LEU A 50 -11.28 1.34 -0.79
N GLY A 51 -11.24 2.15 -1.86
CA GLY A 51 -11.71 3.54 -1.85
C GLY A 51 -10.71 4.54 -1.25
N VAL A 52 -9.44 4.16 -1.11
CA VAL A 52 -8.36 5.04 -0.64
C VAL A 52 -7.41 5.41 -1.78
N ILE A 53 -6.64 6.47 -1.60
CA ILE A 53 -5.54 6.80 -2.51
C ILE A 53 -4.38 5.87 -2.20
N ALA A 54 -3.85 5.20 -3.22
CA ALA A 54 -2.62 4.41 -3.09
C ALA A 54 -1.60 4.76 -4.19
N ILE A 55 -0.34 4.97 -3.81
CA ILE A 55 0.79 5.19 -4.73
C ILE A 55 1.95 4.25 -4.43
N GLY A 56 2.70 3.88 -5.46
CA GLY A 56 3.90 3.05 -5.34
C GLY A 56 5.14 3.91 -5.44
N VAL A 57 6.12 3.65 -4.59
CA VAL A 57 7.45 4.27 -4.65
C VAL A 57 8.47 3.14 -4.75
N PRO A 58 9.24 3.06 -5.85
CA PRO A 58 10.37 2.14 -5.95
C PRO A 58 11.35 2.44 -4.81
N THR A 59 11.68 1.42 -4.01
CA THR A 59 12.54 1.59 -2.84
C THR A 59 13.36 0.32 -2.60
N GLU A 60 14.67 0.49 -2.49
CA GLU A 60 15.58 -0.44 -1.82
C GLU A 60 15.85 0.15 -0.42
N VAL A 61 15.63 -0.65 0.62
CA VAL A 61 15.73 -0.23 2.03
C VAL A 61 16.99 -0.78 2.69
#